data_AF-F0M7K2-F1
#
_entry.id   AF-F0M7K2-F1
#
_cell.length_a   1.000
_cell.length_b   1.000
_cell.length_c   1.000
_cell.angle_alpha   90.00
_cell.angle_beta   90.00
_cell.angle_gamma   90.00
#
_symmetry.space_group_name_H-M   'P 1'
#
loop_
_entity.id
_entity.type
_entity.pdbx_description
1 polymer ?
#
loop_
_entity_poly.entity_id
_entity_poly.type
_entity_poly.pdbx_seq_one_letter_code
_entity_poly.pdbx_strand_id
1 'polypeptide(L)'
;MTESSSSYYQVLRVAVTATEKEIKVAYRRAARTAHPDHGGDAAQFRRVTRAYETLIDPVRRKAYDRSYAAGTFRGEDAGTEPHFDAPPAGSRASATVHRTGNARNTAGDPPVYVPPYGSTASGEVPLIPLALASQQVHGMPRKRGIFGAEARIQREMRTVQLLTRQVLPAIPAARLINGLQSPADNTHIDHAVLSGYRLALIGSMLLPKGAYAWDGRTLNHGGRAIAPPQLAHVVRAMQDIFPELNVTGWTVVLSPGGNLHEPVIDNHRRSAGALEPVQIVNAAGLVRGLKEFLASGPAPNTVNVPVLARLLRGMH
;
A
#
# COMPACT_ATOMS: atom_id res chain seq x y z
N MET A 1 -16.05 12.64 -30.10
CA MET A 1 -17.26 12.90 -29.29
C MET A 1 -16.86 12.83 -27.83
N THR A 2 -16.95 13.98 -27.18
CA THR A 2 -16.69 14.36 -25.77
C THR A 2 -16.50 13.24 -24.74
N GLU A 3 -15.31 13.18 -24.13
CA GLU A 3 -15.05 12.43 -22.89
C GLU A 3 -15.95 12.98 -21.78
N SER A 4 -17.00 12.22 -21.46
CA SER A 4 -18.01 12.62 -20.49
C SER A 4 -17.47 12.52 -19.07
N SER A 5 -17.48 13.66 -18.37
CA SER A 5 -17.38 13.79 -16.91
C SER A 5 -18.23 12.72 -16.20
N SER A 6 -17.62 11.62 -15.81
CA SER A 6 -18.34 10.46 -15.25
C SER A 6 -18.56 10.65 -13.75
N SER A 7 -19.81 10.60 -13.30
CA SER A 7 -20.16 10.63 -11.88
C SER A 7 -19.52 9.46 -11.11
N TYR A 8 -19.36 9.58 -9.79
CA TYR A 8 -18.82 8.49 -8.96
C TYR A 8 -19.67 7.21 -9.05
N TYR A 9 -20.98 7.36 -9.20
CA TYR A 9 -21.91 6.26 -9.47
C TYR A 9 -21.60 5.56 -10.80
N GLN A 10 -21.30 6.31 -11.86
CA GLN A 10 -20.90 5.76 -13.15
C GLN A 10 -19.51 5.12 -13.12
N VAL A 11 -18.55 5.73 -12.41
CA VAL A 11 -17.20 5.18 -12.23
C VAL A 11 -17.24 3.80 -11.59
N LEU A 12 -18.05 3.61 -10.54
CA LEU A 12 -18.26 2.30 -9.91
C LEU A 12 -19.27 1.42 -10.64
N ARG A 13 -19.99 1.96 -11.64
CA ARG A 13 -21.09 1.30 -12.35
C ARG A 13 -22.17 0.78 -11.42
N VAL A 14 -22.64 1.65 -10.52
CA VAL A 14 -23.73 1.38 -9.56
C VAL A 14 -24.82 2.45 -9.66
N ALA A 15 -26.03 2.11 -9.22
CA ALA A 15 -27.13 3.07 -9.15
C ALA A 15 -26.94 4.07 -8.00
N VAL A 16 -27.58 5.24 -8.09
CA VAL A 16 -27.60 6.26 -7.01
C VAL A 16 -28.22 5.69 -5.72
N THR A 17 -29.12 4.72 -5.84
CA THR A 17 -29.77 4.00 -4.73
C THR A 17 -28.95 2.84 -4.19
N ALA A 18 -27.75 2.58 -4.71
CA ALA A 18 -26.94 1.43 -4.34
C ALA A 18 -26.65 1.41 -2.83
N THR A 19 -26.80 0.23 -2.25
CA THR A 19 -26.48 -0.04 -0.85
C THR A 19 -24.97 -0.01 -0.62
N GLU A 20 -24.56 0.16 0.64
CA GLU A 20 -23.15 0.10 1.04
C GLU A 20 -22.47 -1.22 0.59
N LYS A 21 -23.22 -2.33 0.68
CA LYS A 21 -22.75 -3.66 0.27
C LYS A 21 -22.48 -3.72 -1.24
N GLU A 22 -23.38 -3.17 -2.06
CA GLU A 22 -23.23 -3.13 -3.52
C GLU A 22 -22.08 -2.22 -3.95
N ILE A 23 -21.91 -1.07 -3.29
CA ILE A 23 -20.80 -0.16 -3.51
C ILE A 23 -19.46 -0.87 -3.23
N LYS A 24 -19.35 -1.59 -2.11
CA LYS A 24 -18.18 -2.42 -1.78
C LYS A 24 -17.89 -3.48 -2.82
N VAL A 25 -18.90 -4.20 -3.30
CA VAL A 25 -18.76 -5.24 -4.32
C VAL A 25 -18.29 -4.65 -5.66
N ALA A 26 -18.95 -3.59 -6.11
CA ALA A 26 -18.65 -2.94 -7.37
C ALA A 26 -17.25 -2.35 -7.39
N TYR A 27 -16.85 -1.75 -6.28
CA TYR A 27 -15.51 -1.24 -6.08
C TYR A 27 -14.45 -2.34 -6.14
N ARG A 28 -14.60 -3.47 -5.43
CA ARG A 28 -13.64 -4.59 -5.52
C ARG A 28 -13.44 -5.09 -6.95
N ARG A 29 -14.51 -5.11 -7.75
CA ARG A 29 -14.44 -5.49 -9.17
C ARG A 29 -13.70 -4.44 -9.99
N ALA A 30 -14.08 -3.17 -9.86
CA ALA A 30 -13.49 -2.07 -10.62
C ALA A 30 -12.01 -1.86 -10.28
N ALA A 31 -11.65 -1.93 -8.99
CA ALA A 31 -10.29 -1.76 -8.50
C ALA A 31 -9.35 -2.84 -9.05
N ARG A 32 -9.79 -4.11 -9.08
CA ARG A 32 -9.00 -5.22 -9.62
C ARG A 32 -8.70 -5.07 -11.11
N THR A 33 -9.66 -4.58 -11.89
CA THR A 33 -9.49 -4.32 -13.32
C THR A 33 -8.61 -3.10 -13.57
N ALA A 34 -8.72 -2.07 -12.73
CA ALA A 34 -7.94 -0.85 -12.87
C ALA A 34 -6.51 -0.97 -12.30
N HIS A 35 -6.22 -2.00 -11.51
CA HIS A 35 -4.95 -2.14 -10.80
C HIS A 35 -3.73 -2.24 -11.75
N PRO A 36 -2.70 -1.38 -11.61
CA PRO A 36 -1.54 -1.34 -12.51
C PRO A 36 -0.76 -2.67 -12.61
N ASP A 37 -0.64 -3.40 -11.50
CA ASP A 37 0.09 -4.69 -11.49
C ASP A 37 -0.68 -5.81 -12.21
N HIS A 38 -1.93 -5.56 -12.59
CA HIS A 38 -2.77 -6.46 -13.38
C HIS A 38 -3.01 -5.92 -14.81
N GLY A 39 -2.21 -4.94 -15.25
CA GLY A 39 -2.31 -4.34 -16.58
C GLY A 39 -3.31 -3.20 -16.70
N GLY A 40 -3.84 -2.68 -15.58
CA GLY A 40 -4.75 -1.53 -15.55
C GLY A 40 -4.05 -0.16 -15.54
N ASP A 41 -4.86 0.92 -15.58
CA ASP A 41 -4.37 2.31 -15.57
C ASP A 41 -4.43 2.95 -14.18
N ALA A 42 -3.35 3.63 -13.80
CA ALA A 42 -3.20 4.31 -12.53
C ALA A 42 -4.21 5.46 -12.33
N ALA A 43 -4.55 6.20 -13.38
CA ALA A 43 -5.50 7.30 -13.28
C ALA A 43 -6.94 6.78 -13.12
N GLN A 44 -7.32 5.74 -13.88
CA GLN A 44 -8.57 5.01 -13.68
C GLN A 44 -8.66 4.46 -12.25
N PHE A 45 -7.58 3.85 -11.77
CA PHE A 45 -7.51 3.29 -10.46
C PHE A 45 -7.75 4.34 -9.36
N ARG A 46 -7.10 5.52 -9.44
CA ARG A 46 -7.37 6.65 -8.54
C ARG A 46 -8.82 7.14 -8.60
N ARG A 47 -9.42 7.22 -9.79
CA ARG A 47 -10.84 7.60 -9.95
C ARG A 47 -11.77 6.62 -9.26
N VAL A 48 -11.53 5.32 -9.44
CA VAL A 48 -12.29 4.24 -8.81
C VAL A 48 -12.19 4.32 -7.28
N THR A 49 -10.99 4.57 -6.74
CA THR A 49 -10.78 4.75 -5.30
C THR A 49 -11.51 5.98 -4.77
N ARG A 50 -11.39 7.14 -5.42
CA ARG A 50 -12.05 8.37 -4.99
C ARG A 50 -13.58 8.22 -4.98
N ALA A 51 -14.13 7.61 -6.03
CA ALA A 51 -15.55 7.31 -6.11
C ALA A 51 -16.02 6.43 -4.94
N TYR A 52 -15.27 5.38 -4.60
CA TYR A 52 -15.59 4.54 -3.46
C TYR A 52 -15.51 5.29 -2.12
N GLU A 53 -14.44 6.04 -1.87
CA GLU A 53 -14.26 6.77 -0.61
C GLU A 53 -15.35 7.82 -0.34
N THR A 54 -15.86 8.47 -1.39
CA THR A 54 -16.98 9.40 -1.26
C THR A 54 -18.29 8.66 -1.02
N LEU A 55 -18.56 7.58 -1.78
CA LEU A 55 -19.85 6.90 -1.73
C LEU A 55 -20.02 5.97 -0.53
N ILE A 56 -18.93 5.49 0.07
CA ILE A 56 -18.99 4.58 1.23
C ILE A 56 -19.21 5.31 2.56
N ASP A 57 -18.78 6.57 2.66
CA ASP A 57 -18.97 7.39 3.85
C ASP A 57 -20.34 8.09 3.77
N PRO A 58 -21.27 7.84 4.70
CA PRO A 58 -22.62 8.41 4.64
C PRO A 58 -22.65 9.95 4.62
N VAL A 59 -21.70 10.59 5.31
CA VAL A 59 -21.60 12.05 5.39
C VAL A 59 -21.11 12.60 4.06
N ARG A 60 -20.05 12.02 3.50
CA ARG A 60 -19.48 12.41 2.20
C ARG A 60 -20.43 12.13 1.05
N ARG A 61 -21.11 10.97 1.06
CA ARG A 61 -22.13 10.62 0.06
C ARG A 61 -23.28 11.60 0.09
N LYS A 62 -23.81 11.94 1.27
CA LYS A 62 -24.89 12.94 1.38
C LYS A 62 -24.46 14.32 0.87
N ALA A 63 -23.21 14.72 1.08
CA ALA A 63 -22.67 15.97 0.52
C ALA A 63 -22.57 15.90 -1.02
N TYR A 64 -22.06 14.79 -1.55
CA TYR A 64 -21.97 14.52 -2.98
C TYR A 64 -23.34 14.47 -3.66
N ASP A 65 -24.33 13.83 -3.05
CA ASP A 65 -25.68 13.71 -3.60
C ASP A 65 -26.37 15.06 -3.73
N ARG A 66 -26.10 16.01 -2.81
CA ARG A 66 -26.61 17.38 -2.92
C ARG A 66 -26.05 18.12 -4.12
N SER A 67 -24.75 18.02 -4.39
CA SER A 67 -24.14 18.67 -5.55
C SER A 67 -24.47 17.97 -6.87
N TYR A 68 -24.61 16.64 -6.84
CA TYR A 68 -25.06 15.84 -7.97
C TYR A 68 -26.50 16.17 -8.38
N ALA A 69 -27.43 16.27 -7.41
CA ALA A 69 -28.83 16.62 -7.68
C ALA A 69 -29.03 18.08 -8.12
N ALA A 70 -28.19 19.00 -7.64
CA ALA A 70 -28.23 20.41 -8.05
C ALA A 70 -27.65 20.66 -9.46
N GLY A 71 -27.11 19.63 -10.13
CA GLY A 71 -26.43 19.78 -11.43
C GLY A 71 -25.15 20.62 -11.38
N THR A 72 -24.68 20.98 -10.17
CA THR A 72 -23.47 21.78 -9.94
C THR A 72 -22.21 20.94 -9.89
N PHE A 73 -22.33 19.61 -9.98
CA PHE A 73 -21.21 18.71 -10.15
C PHE A 73 -20.57 18.89 -11.53
N ARG A 74 -19.64 19.85 -11.63
CA ARG A 74 -18.68 19.91 -12.72
C ARG A 74 -17.57 18.95 -12.35
N GLY A 75 -17.45 17.84 -13.07
CA GLY A 75 -16.35 16.90 -12.84
C GLY A 75 -15.02 17.67 -12.80
N GLU A 76 -14.23 17.47 -11.74
CA GLU A 76 -12.83 17.94 -11.69
C GLU A 76 -12.03 17.16 -12.73
N ASP A 77 -12.21 17.49 -14.01
CA ASP A 77 -11.32 17.18 -15.13
C ASP A 77 -11.86 17.89 -16.39
N ALA A 78 -11.59 19.20 -16.47
CA ALA A 78 -11.55 19.94 -17.73
C ALA A 78 -10.78 21.26 -17.52
N GLY A 79 -9.44 21.20 -17.64
CA GLY A 79 -8.63 22.39 -17.87
C GLY A 79 -7.34 22.49 -17.06
N THR A 80 -6.32 21.70 -17.42
CA THR A 80 -4.94 22.18 -17.66
C THR A 80 -4.20 21.03 -18.38
N GLU A 81 -4.46 20.88 -19.68
CA GLU A 81 -3.62 20.12 -20.60
C GLU A 81 -3.02 21.16 -21.58
N PRO A 82 -1.69 21.33 -21.67
CA PRO A 82 -1.09 22.26 -22.63
C PRO A 82 -1.28 21.75 -24.06
N HIS A 83 -1.89 22.60 -24.89
CA HIS A 83 -2.11 22.39 -26.31
C HIS A 83 -0.77 22.38 -27.08
N PHE A 84 -0.51 21.33 -27.87
CA PHE A 84 0.65 21.22 -28.76
C PHE A 84 0.20 21.42 -30.22
N ASP A 85 0.53 22.58 -30.79
CA ASP A 85 0.52 22.79 -32.24
C ASP A 85 1.86 22.32 -32.84
N ALA A 86 1.82 21.40 -33.81
CA ALA A 86 3.00 20.88 -34.48
C ALA A 86 3.41 21.74 -35.70
N PRO A 87 4.68 22.16 -35.85
CA PRO A 87 5.16 22.77 -37.09
C PRO A 87 5.55 21.70 -38.14
N PRO A 88 5.59 22.07 -39.44
CA PRO A 88 5.73 21.13 -40.54
C PRO A 88 7.13 20.51 -40.66
N ALA A 89 7.17 19.31 -41.21
CA ALA A 89 8.36 18.48 -41.34
C ALA A 89 9.39 19.06 -42.32
N GLY A 90 10.61 19.31 -41.83
CA GLY A 90 11.75 19.58 -42.71
C GLY A 90 12.88 20.41 -42.11
N SER A 91 13.58 19.92 -41.08
CA SER A 91 14.95 20.38 -40.82
C SER A 91 15.77 19.30 -40.10
N ARG A 92 16.81 18.82 -40.81
CA ARG A 92 17.86 17.95 -40.25
C ARG A 92 18.90 18.83 -39.57
N ALA A 93 18.81 18.96 -38.25
CA ALA A 93 19.92 19.39 -37.42
C ALA A 93 19.88 18.60 -36.11
N SER A 94 20.99 17.95 -35.77
CA SER A 94 21.15 17.14 -34.56
C SER A 94 20.79 17.97 -33.32
N ALA A 95 19.65 17.65 -32.69
CA ALA A 95 19.18 18.32 -31.48
C ALA A 95 19.21 17.34 -30.31
N THR A 96 20.06 17.65 -29.32
CA THR A 96 20.00 17.10 -27.97
C THR A 96 18.55 17.20 -27.47
N VAL A 97 17.87 16.06 -27.31
CA VAL A 97 16.48 16.03 -26.86
C VAL A 97 16.44 16.36 -25.37
N HIS A 98 16.35 17.65 -25.03
CA HIS A 98 15.80 18.08 -23.75
C HIS A 98 14.29 17.86 -23.78
N ARG A 99 13.88 16.65 -23.38
CA ARG A 99 12.48 16.30 -23.17
C ARG A 99 12.00 17.06 -21.94
N THR A 100 11.21 18.11 -22.14
CA THR A 100 10.60 18.88 -21.06
C THR A 100 9.64 18.00 -20.24
N GLY A 101 10.12 17.52 -19.09
CA GLY A 101 9.44 17.78 -17.82
C GLY A 101 8.24 16.93 -17.39
N ASN A 102 8.12 15.65 -17.76
CA ASN A 102 7.37 14.73 -16.87
C ASN A 102 8.31 14.37 -15.72
N ALA A 103 8.09 14.97 -14.54
CA ALA A 103 8.82 14.61 -13.33
C ALA A 103 8.75 13.09 -13.15
N ARG A 104 9.91 12.43 -13.07
CA ARG A 104 9.95 11.01 -12.74
C ARG A 104 9.44 10.90 -11.31
N ASN A 105 8.28 10.30 -11.09
CA ASN A 105 7.78 9.99 -9.74
C ASN A 105 8.45 8.69 -9.28
N THR A 106 9.67 8.82 -8.77
CA THR A 106 10.45 7.71 -8.24
C THR A 106 10.25 7.58 -6.74
N ALA A 107 10.51 6.40 -6.19
CA ALA A 107 10.29 6.14 -4.77
C ALA A 107 11.13 7.03 -3.85
N GLY A 108 12.29 7.50 -4.31
CA GLY A 108 13.19 8.36 -3.56
C GLY A 108 12.82 9.84 -3.57
N ASP A 109 11.83 10.24 -4.38
CA ASP A 109 11.39 11.63 -4.42
C ASP A 109 10.63 12.04 -3.15
N PRO A 110 10.50 13.35 -2.87
CA PRO A 110 9.72 13.84 -1.75
C PRO A 110 8.28 13.30 -1.75
N PRO A 111 7.68 13.07 -0.57
CA PRO A 111 6.32 12.54 -0.47
C PRO A 111 5.29 13.49 -1.09
N VAL A 112 4.44 12.94 -1.95
CA VAL A 112 3.24 13.61 -2.46
C VAL A 112 2.03 13.12 -1.68
N TYR A 113 1.35 14.02 -0.97
CA TYR A 113 0.16 13.68 -0.20
C TYR A 113 -1.08 13.72 -1.08
N VAL A 114 -1.90 12.67 -0.99
CA VAL A 114 -3.16 12.58 -1.72
C VAL A 114 -4.30 12.30 -0.72
N PRO A 115 -5.28 13.22 -0.60
CA PRO A 115 -5.32 14.55 -1.20
C PRO A 115 -4.22 15.49 -0.66
N PRO A 116 -3.87 16.56 -1.39
CA PRO A 116 -2.84 17.51 -0.96
C PRO A 116 -3.30 18.34 0.25
N TYR A 117 -2.39 18.59 1.17
CA TYR A 117 -2.61 19.53 2.27
C TYR A 117 -2.51 20.98 1.75
N GLY A 118 -3.45 21.84 2.15
CA GLY A 118 -3.43 23.27 1.81
C GLY A 118 -4.20 23.68 0.54
N SER A 119 -4.81 22.75 -0.19
CA SER A 119 -5.80 23.09 -1.23
C SER A 119 -7.13 23.47 -0.57
N THR A 120 -7.32 24.75 -0.29
CA THR A 120 -8.57 25.32 0.24
C THR A 120 -9.70 25.37 -0.79
N ALA A 121 -9.44 25.01 -2.05
CA ALA A 121 -10.44 25.09 -3.14
C ALA A 121 -11.61 24.09 -2.99
N SER A 122 -11.41 22.97 -2.29
CA SER A 122 -12.44 21.92 -2.15
C SER A 122 -13.16 21.92 -0.80
N GLY A 123 -12.73 22.73 0.18
CA GLY A 123 -13.30 22.71 1.54
C GLY A 123 -13.15 21.36 2.28
N GLU A 124 -12.38 20.43 1.72
CA GLU A 124 -12.15 19.10 2.32
C GLU A 124 -11.16 19.22 3.48
N VAL A 125 -11.63 18.95 4.69
CA VAL A 125 -10.77 18.79 5.86
C VAL A 125 -10.01 17.46 5.71
N PRO A 126 -8.66 17.47 5.71
CA PRO A 126 -7.89 16.23 5.67
C PRO A 126 -8.27 15.31 6.83
N LEU A 127 -8.44 14.01 6.55
CA LEU A 127 -8.88 13.01 7.55
C LEU A 127 -7.95 12.90 8.76
N ILE A 128 -6.67 13.28 8.58
CA ILE A 128 -5.66 13.36 9.64
C ILE A 128 -4.79 14.61 9.43
N PRO A 129 -4.25 15.22 10.50
CA PRO A 129 -3.34 16.36 10.39
C PRO A 129 -2.06 16.05 9.60
N LEU A 130 -1.48 17.05 8.92
CA LEU A 130 -0.22 16.89 8.18
C LEU A 130 0.92 16.37 9.06
N ALA A 131 1.02 16.86 10.29
CA ALA A 131 2.04 16.41 11.25
C ALA A 131 1.94 14.90 11.53
N LEU A 132 0.71 14.36 11.57
CA LEU A 132 0.51 12.93 11.71
C LEU A 132 0.84 12.22 10.40
N ALA A 133 0.36 12.71 9.26
CA ALA A 133 0.61 12.07 7.96
C ALA A 133 2.09 12.11 7.51
N SER A 134 2.89 13.06 8.00
CA SER A 134 4.31 13.18 7.67
C SER A 134 5.22 12.26 8.49
N GLN A 135 4.74 11.79 9.64
CA GLN A 135 5.45 10.81 10.46
C GLN A 135 5.61 9.50 9.69
N GLN A 136 6.83 8.99 9.54
CA GLN A 136 7.05 7.72 8.84
C GLN A 136 6.76 6.48 9.68
N VAL A 137 6.83 6.57 11.02
CA VAL A 137 6.68 5.42 11.93
C VAL A 137 5.53 5.69 12.90
N HIS A 138 4.48 4.88 12.85
CA HIS A 138 3.28 5.02 13.68
C HIS A 138 3.11 3.84 14.63
N GLY A 139 2.43 4.09 15.75
CA GLY A 139 2.20 3.08 16.78
C GLY A 139 3.49 2.64 17.47
N MET A 140 3.40 1.57 18.24
CA MET A 140 4.53 0.99 18.98
C MET A 140 4.46 -0.54 18.96
N PRO A 141 5.60 -1.23 18.95
CA PRO A 141 5.68 -2.66 19.28
C PRO A 141 4.98 -2.94 20.61
N ARG A 142 4.10 -3.94 20.67
CA ARG A 142 3.23 -4.13 21.85
C ARG A 142 3.80 -5.19 22.81
N LYS A 143 3.77 -4.87 24.12
CA LYS A 143 3.98 -5.82 25.22
C LYS A 143 2.65 -6.51 25.55
N ARG A 144 2.48 -7.81 25.30
CA ARG A 144 1.33 -8.58 25.81
C ARG A 144 1.71 -9.98 26.28
N GLY A 145 1.10 -10.40 27.39
CA GLY A 145 1.35 -11.67 28.10
C GLY A 145 2.40 -11.53 29.22
N ILE A 146 2.26 -12.30 30.30
CA ILE A 146 3.26 -12.37 31.40
C ILE A 146 4.48 -13.20 30.95
N PHE A 147 4.27 -14.14 30.02
CA PHE A 147 5.29 -15.05 29.49
C PHE A 147 5.63 -14.72 28.04
N GLY A 148 6.93 -14.66 27.71
CA GLY A 148 7.41 -14.51 26.32
C GLY A 148 7.23 -13.14 25.68
N ALA A 149 6.65 -12.16 26.39
CA ALA A 149 6.46 -10.81 25.90
C ALA A 149 7.78 -10.13 25.52
N GLU A 150 8.86 -10.40 26.26
CA GLU A 150 10.17 -9.82 25.99
C GLU A 150 10.77 -10.28 24.66
N ALA A 151 10.78 -11.59 24.39
CA ALA A 151 11.24 -12.12 23.10
C ALA A 151 10.40 -11.58 21.93
N ARG A 152 9.09 -11.41 22.14
CA ARG A 152 8.18 -10.83 21.15
C ARG A 152 8.45 -9.33 20.90
N ILE A 153 8.66 -8.56 21.96
CA ILE A 153 9.06 -7.15 21.83
C ILE A 153 10.40 -7.05 21.10
N GLN A 154 11.37 -7.90 21.46
CA GLN A 154 12.70 -7.88 20.85
C GLN A 154 12.64 -8.12 19.34
N ARG A 155 11.87 -9.10 18.87
CA ARG A 155 11.72 -9.34 17.41
C ARG A 155 11.02 -8.17 16.71
N GLU A 156 9.97 -7.60 17.30
CA GLU A 156 9.22 -6.49 16.70
C GLU A 156 10.09 -5.21 16.65
N MET A 157 10.78 -4.89 17.74
CA MET A 157 11.73 -3.76 17.81
C MET A 157 12.86 -3.90 16.81
N ARG A 158 13.42 -5.10 16.63
CA ARG A 158 14.48 -5.34 15.64
C ARG A 158 13.97 -5.14 14.21
N THR A 159 12.76 -5.57 13.90
CA THR A 159 12.15 -5.31 12.59
C THR A 159 11.92 -3.81 12.39
N VAL A 160 11.41 -3.07 13.38
CA VAL A 160 11.28 -1.61 13.29
C VAL A 160 12.63 -0.94 13.03
N GLN A 161 13.69 -1.32 13.76
CA GLN A 161 15.04 -0.80 13.56
C GLN A 161 15.58 -1.10 12.16
N LEU A 162 15.36 -2.32 11.66
CA LEU A 162 15.75 -2.73 10.32
C LEU A 162 15.08 -1.87 9.26
N LEU A 163 13.75 -1.73 9.33
CA LEU A 163 12.97 -0.97 8.35
C LEU A 163 13.32 0.52 8.38
N THR A 164 13.42 1.11 9.56
CA THR A 164 13.77 2.52 9.74
C THR A 164 15.17 2.85 9.22
N ARG A 165 16.13 1.93 9.34
CA ARG A 165 17.50 2.15 8.85
C ARG A 165 17.66 1.84 7.37
N GLN A 166 17.01 0.78 6.88
CA GLN A 166 17.32 0.23 5.56
C GLN A 166 16.28 0.57 4.50
N VAL A 167 15.00 0.75 4.86
CA VAL A 167 13.90 0.91 3.90
C VAL A 167 13.40 2.34 3.85
N LEU A 168 12.99 2.92 4.99
CA LEU A 168 12.36 4.24 5.05
C LEU A 168 13.20 5.39 4.47
N PRO A 169 14.55 5.41 4.60
CA PRO A 169 15.36 6.47 4.00
C PRO A 169 15.37 6.44 2.46
N ALA A 170 15.15 5.27 1.86
CA ALA A 170 15.09 5.11 0.40
C ALA A 170 13.71 5.43 -0.17
N ILE A 171 12.67 5.48 0.67
CA ILE A 171 11.28 5.68 0.26
C ILE A 171 10.63 6.67 1.24
N PRO A 172 10.83 7.99 1.08
CA PRO A 172 10.31 9.00 2.00
C PRO A 172 8.79 8.93 2.22
N ALA A 173 8.04 8.48 1.20
CA ALA A 173 6.59 8.32 1.27
C ALA A 173 6.12 7.09 2.07
N ALA A 174 7.01 6.15 2.39
CA ALA A 174 6.65 4.95 3.13
C ALA A 174 6.19 5.30 4.56
N ARG A 175 5.15 4.61 5.03
CA ARG A 175 4.60 4.69 6.38
C ARG A 175 4.63 3.30 7.00
N LEU A 176 5.42 3.15 8.05
CA LEU A 176 5.48 1.96 8.90
C LEU A 176 4.42 2.09 10.00
N ILE A 177 3.46 1.17 10.05
CA ILE A 177 2.41 1.11 11.06
C ILE A 177 2.65 -0.12 11.92
N ASN A 178 2.77 0.08 13.23
CA ASN A 178 3.02 -0.99 14.20
C ASN A 178 1.76 -1.33 15.00
N GLY A 179 1.59 -2.62 15.32
CA GLY A 179 0.58 -3.06 16.28
C GLY A 179 -0.87 -3.04 15.79
N LEU A 180 -1.10 -3.15 14.48
CA LEU A 180 -2.44 -3.23 13.88
C LEU A 180 -3.20 -4.48 14.39
N GLN A 181 -4.51 -4.34 14.58
CA GLN A 181 -5.37 -5.51 14.81
C GLN A 181 -5.60 -6.23 13.48
N SER A 182 -5.56 -7.56 13.51
CA SER A 182 -5.94 -8.35 12.35
C SER A 182 -7.45 -8.26 12.16
N PRO A 183 -7.93 -7.94 10.95
CA PRO A 183 -9.35 -7.95 10.65
C PRO A 183 -9.90 -9.36 10.40
N ALA A 184 -9.04 -10.36 10.26
CA ALA A 184 -9.42 -11.73 9.87
C ALA A 184 -9.66 -12.63 11.08
N ASP A 185 -8.91 -12.38 12.15
CA ASP A 185 -8.93 -13.08 13.41
C ASP A 185 -8.54 -12.06 14.48
N ASN A 186 -9.03 -12.16 15.72
CA ASN A 186 -8.73 -11.19 16.80
C ASN A 186 -7.23 -11.18 17.24
N THR A 187 -6.32 -11.59 16.35
CA THR A 187 -4.87 -11.52 16.44
C THR A 187 -4.36 -10.14 16.01
N HIS A 188 -3.05 -10.00 15.93
CA HIS A 188 -2.37 -8.73 15.66
C HIS A 188 -1.39 -8.93 14.52
N ILE A 189 -1.22 -7.89 13.72
CA ILE A 189 -0.19 -7.78 12.70
C ILE A 189 1.01 -7.08 13.34
N ASP A 190 2.20 -7.66 13.23
CA ASP A 190 3.39 -7.07 13.85
C ASP A 190 3.66 -5.69 13.24
N HIS A 191 3.79 -5.65 11.91
CA HIS A 191 4.03 -4.40 11.17
C HIS A 191 3.31 -4.38 9.81
N ALA A 192 3.00 -3.18 9.33
CA ALA A 192 2.62 -2.95 7.95
C ALA A 192 3.40 -1.76 7.38
N VAL A 193 3.77 -1.81 6.10
CA VAL A 193 4.41 -0.70 5.38
C VAL A 193 3.56 -0.30 4.19
N LEU A 194 3.09 0.95 4.19
CA LEU A 194 2.28 1.55 3.14
C LEU A 194 3.13 2.53 2.32
N SER A 195 3.14 2.42 0.99
CA SER A 195 3.65 3.46 0.09
C SER A 195 2.84 3.45 -1.20
N GLY A 196 2.31 4.60 -1.61
CA GLY A 196 1.38 4.71 -2.74
C GLY A 196 0.18 3.78 -2.57
N TYR A 197 0.03 2.84 -3.50
CA TYR A 197 -1.03 1.82 -3.49
C TYR A 197 -0.52 0.46 -2.99
N ARG A 198 0.67 0.38 -2.39
CA ARG A 198 1.27 -0.88 -1.95
C ARG A 198 1.27 -0.99 -0.44
N LEU A 199 0.78 -2.12 0.05
CA LEU A 199 0.74 -2.45 1.47
C LEU A 199 1.44 -3.79 1.71
N ALA A 200 2.56 -3.74 2.43
CA ALA A 200 3.28 -4.93 2.85
C ALA A 200 2.96 -5.23 4.31
N LEU A 201 2.37 -6.39 4.61
CA LEU A 201 2.24 -6.90 5.97
C LEU A 201 3.50 -7.68 6.34
N ILE A 202 3.94 -7.56 7.58
CA ILE A 202 5.19 -8.19 8.04
C ILE A 202 4.92 -8.94 9.34
N GLY A 203 5.21 -10.23 9.34
CA GLY A 203 5.38 -11.05 10.53
C GLY A 203 6.86 -11.23 10.84
N SER A 204 7.22 -11.34 12.11
CA SER A 204 8.62 -11.49 12.53
C SER A 204 8.86 -12.80 13.27
N MET A 205 10.03 -13.41 13.11
CA MET A 205 10.51 -14.53 13.94
C MET A 205 11.94 -14.24 14.37
N LEU A 206 12.32 -14.69 15.57
CA LEU A 206 13.71 -14.65 16.03
C LEU A 206 14.16 -16.10 16.20
N LEU A 207 15.00 -16.58 15.29
CA LEU A 207 15.45 -17.97 15.26
C LEU A 207 16.98 -18.04 15.32
N PRO A 208 17.57 -19.08 15.95
CA PRO A 208 19.01 -19.26 15.98
C PRO A 208 19.65 -19.20 14.59
N LYS A 209 20.94 -18.83 14.54
CA LYS A 209 21.73 -18.92 13.32
C LYS A 209 21.70 -20.35 12.76
N GLY A 210 21.76 -20.49 11.44
CA GLY A 210 21.76 -21.78 10.77
C GLY A 210 21.09 -21.72 9.40
N ALA A 211 20.97 -22.88 8.75
CA ALA A 211 20.19 -23.06 7.54
C ALA A 211 18.81 -23.62 7.87
N TYR A 212 17.78 -23.05 7.25
CA TYR A 212 16.39 -23.46 7.41
C TYR A 212 15.81 -23.79 6.03
N ALA A 213 15.20 -24.95 5.91
CA ALA A 213 14.50 -25.36 4.71
C ALA A 213 13.03 -24.95 4.78
N TRP A 214 12.55 -24.14 3.83
CA TRP A 214 11.15 -23.79 3.67
C TRP A 214 10.47 -24.75 2.68
N ASP A 215 9.38 -25.38 3.11
CA ASP A 215 8.61 -26.35 2.32
C ASP A 215 7.24 -25.83 1.83
N GLY A 216 6.95 -24.53 2.02
CA GLY A 216 5.66 -23.91 1.73
C GLY A 216 4.70 -23.87 2.93
N ARG A 217 5.02 -24.57 4.03
CA ARG A 217 4.18 -24.62 5.24
C ARG A 217 4.98 -24.38 6.53
N THR A 218 6.16 -24.96 6.64
CA THR A 218 7.01 -24.96 7.82
C THR A 218 8.48 -24.68 7.48
N LEU A 219 9.18 -24.05 8.43
CA LEU A 219 10.64 -23.92 8.42
C LEU A 219 11.25 -25.12 9.16
N ASN A 220 12.05 -25.92 8.45
CA ASN A 220 12.69 -27.10 8.99
C ASN A 220 14.15 -26.83 9.34
N HIS A 221 14.56 -27.14 10.57
CA HIS A 221 15.93 -26.97 11.06
C HIS A 221 16.29 -28.05 12.08
N GLY A 222 17.36 -28.81 11.83
CA GLY A 222 17.82 -29.85 12.74
C GLY A 222 16.76 -30.91 13.06
N GLY A 223 15.93 -31.29 12.08
CA GLY A 223 14.82 -32.23 12.25
C GLY A 223 13.57 -31.64 12.93
N ARG A 224 13.56 -30.36 13.30
CA ARG A 224 12.42 -29.67 13.89
C ARG A 224 11.69 -28.81 12.87
N ALA A 225 10.38 -29.00 12.77
CA ALA A 225 9.49 -28.12 12.00
C ALA A 225 9.02 -26.94 12.86
N ILE A 226 9.08 -25.73 12.30
CA ILE A 226 8.70 -24.47 12.96
C ILE A 226 7.67 -23.78 12.06
N ALA A 227 6.46 -23.60 12.58
CA ALA A 227 5.41 -22.90 11.86
C ALA A 227 5.64 -21.37 11.89
N PRO A 228 5.63 -20.69 10.73
CA PRO A 228 5.65 -19.23 10.71
C PRO A 228 4.30 -18.64 11.15
N PRO A 229 4.25 -17.32 11.44
CA PRO A 229 2.99 -16.60 11.59
C PRO A 229 2.10 -16.82 10.37
N GLN A 230 0.83 -17.15 10.60
CA GLN A 230 -0.15 -17.31 9.54
C GLN A 230 -0.57 -15.92 9.06
N LEU A 231 0.12 -15.38 8.06
CA LEU A 231 -0.17 -14.04 7.56
C LEU A 231 -1.05 -14.07 6.29
N ALA A 232 -1.16 -15.22 5.63
CA ALA A 232 -1.82 -15.33 4.32
C ALA A 232 -3.32 -15.01 4.35
N HIS A 233 -4.03 -15.43 5.39
CA HIS A 233 -5.45 -15.08 5.54
C HIS A 233 -5.63 -13.60 5.91
N VAL A 234 -4.70 -13.03 6.68
CA VAL A 234 -4.70 -11.60 7.01
C VAL A 234 -4.42 -10.74 5.78
N VAL A 235 -3.47 -11.13 4.92
CA VAL A 235 -3.21 -10.49 3.62
C VAL A 235 -4.49 -10.47 2.79
N ARG A 236 -5.19 -11.61 2.67
CA ARG A 236 -6.46 -11.67 1.93
C ARG A 236 -7.53 -10.75 2.53
N ALA A 237 -7.71 -10.76 3.84
CA ALA A 237 -8.68 -9.89 4.50
C ALA A 237 -8.35 -8.40 4.33
N MET A 238 -7.07 -8.03 4.45
CA MET A 238 -6.59 -6.67 4.21
C MET A 238 -6.79 -6.26 2.75
N GLN A 239 -6.55 -7.16 1.79
CA GLN A 239 -6.84 -6.94 0.37
C GLN A 239 -8.33 -6.71 0.10
N ASP A 240 -9.22 -7.40 0.83
CA ASP A 240 -10.67 -7.20 0.71
C ASP A 240 -11.15 -5.89 1.34
N ILE A 241 -10.50 -5.44 2.42
CA ILE A 241 -10.80 -4.17 3.11
C ILE A 241 -10.25 -2.97 2.32
N PHE A 242 -9.06 -3.13 1.75
CA PHE A 242 -8.37 -2.14 0.95
C PHE A 242 -8.16 -2.68 -0.47
N PRO A 243 -9.23 -2.86 -1.26
CA PRO A 243 -9.06 -3.32 -2.64
C PRO A 243 -8.41 -2.26 -3.52
N GLU A 244 -8.20 -1.04 -3.00
CA GLU A 244 -7.32 -0.04 -3.59
C GLU A 244 -5.84 -0.41 -3.54
N LEU A 245 -5.44 -1.35 -2.70
CA LEU A 245 -4.04 -1.63 -2.49
C LEU A 245 -3.65 -2.91 -3.21
N ASN A 246 -2.39 -3.01 -3.61
CA ASN A 246 -1.74 -4.31 -3.71
C ASN A 246 -1.30 -4.70 -2.30
N VAL A 247 -1.92 -5.72 -1.71
CA VAL A 247 -1.55 -6.23 -0.40
C VAL A 247 -0.78 -7.53 -0.55
N THR A 248 0.39 -7.59 0.08
CA THR A 248 1.21 -8.81 0.17
C THR A 248 1.84 -8.93 1.56
N GLY A 249 2.50 -10.06 1.82
CA GLY A 249 3.10 -10.35 3.12
C GLY A 249 4.55 -10.83 3.04
N TRP A 250 5.29 -10.55 4.11
CA TRP A 250 6.55 -11.23 4.41
C TRP A 250 6.56 -11.74 5.84
N THR A 251 7.13 -12.92 6.05
CA THR A 251 7.64 -13.31 7.36
C THR A 251 9.16 -13.18 7.33
N VAL A 252 9.68 -12.28 8.17
CA VAL A 252 11.12 -12.12 8.35
C VAL A 252 11.62 -13.00 9.47
N VAL A 253 12.66 -13.80 9.19
CA VAL A 253 13.41 -14.54 10.19
C VAL A 253 14.67 -13.75 10.53
N LEU A 254 14.76 -13.29 11.77
CA LEU A 254 15.86 -12.49 12.29
C LEU A 254 16.88 -13.38 13.00
N SER A 255 18.17 -13.12 12.77
CA SER A 255 19.26 -13.69 13.57
C SER A 255 19.41 -12.95 14.91
N PRO A 256 19.62 -13.66 16.04
CA PRO A 256 19.98 -13.07 17.34
C PRO A 256 21.20 -12.15 17.26
N GLY A 257 22.17 -12.45 16.39
CA GLY A 257 23.37 -11.64 16.19
C GLY A 257 23.18 -10.39 15.31
N GLY A 258 22.02 -10.22 14.67
CA GLY A 258 21.72 -9.05 13.84
C GLY A 258 22.34 -9.07 12.44
N ASN A 259 23.04 -10.14 12.05
CA ASN A 259 23.49 -10.32 10.67
C ASN A 259 22.28 -10.40 9.73
N LEU A 260 22.26 -9.56 8.69
CA LEU A 260 21.12 -9.47 7.77
C LEU A 260 20.95 -10.69 6.87
N HIS A 261 22.05 -11.39 6.58
CA HIS A 261 22.07 -12.56 5.72
C HIS A 261 21.83 -13.87 6.48
N GLU A 262 21.70 -13.80 7.80
CA GLU A 262 21.40 -14.94 8.66
C GLU A 262 19.99 -14.83 9.28
N PRO A 263 19.34 -15.97 9.53
CA PRO A 263 19.72 -17.30 9.06
C PRO A 263 19.55 -17.46 7.53
N VAL A 264 20.16 -18.50 6.97
CA VAL A 264 19.95 -18.85 5.56
C VAL A 264 18.61 -19.55 5.43
N ILE A 265 17.80 -19.16 4.45
CA ILE A 265 16.49 -19.76 4.17
C ILE A 265 16.51 -20.34 2.77
N ASP A 266 16.51 -21.66 2.71
CA ASP A 266 16.48 -22.44 1.47
C ASP A 266 15.04 -22.72 1.08
N ASN A 267 14.58 -22.09 0.00
CA ASN A 267 13.26 -22.34 -0.56
C ASN A 267 13.34 -23.55 -1.50
N HIS A 268 13.06 -24.76 -1.00
CA HIS A 268 13.06 -25.95 -1.83
C HIS A 268 11.90 -25.88 -2.84
N ARG A 269 12.27 -25.70 -4.13
CA ARG A 269 11.38 -25.68 -5.30
C ARG A 269 10.20 -24.70 -5.21
N ARG A 270 10.44 -23.48 -5.68
CA ARG A 270 9.39 -22.66 -6.29
C ARG A 270 8.77 -23.45 -7.44
N SER A 271 7.50 -23.85 -7.32
CA SER A 271 6.72 -24.14 -8.52
C SER A 271 6.48 -22.79 -9.20
N ALA A 272 7.07 -22.59 -10.37
CA ALA A 272 6.94 -21.37 -11.15
C ALA A 272 5.46 -21.15 -11.50
N GLY A 273 4.78 -20.25 -10.80
CA GLY A 273 3.41 -19.84 -11.15
C GLY A 273 2.52 -19.42 -9.99
N ALA A 274 2.73 -19.91 -8.77
CA ALA A 274 1.95 -19.48 -7.61
C ALA A 274 2.68 -18.36 -6.86
N LEU A 275 2.20 -17.12 -6.98
CA LEU A 275 2.57 -16.05 -6.06
C LEU A 275 1.98 -16.42 -4.70
N GLU A 276 2.77 -17.04 -3.82
CA GLU A 276 2.37 -17.16 -2.43
C GLU A 276 2.15 -15.75 -1.87
N PRO A 277 1.00 -15.48 -1.23
CA PRO A 277 0.68 -14.16 -0.72
C PRO A 277 1.64 -13.71 0.38
N VAL A 278 2.45 -14.62 0.93
CA VAL A 278 3.42 -14.36 1.99
C VAL A 278 4.74 -15.04 1.65
N GLN A 279 5.83 -14.29 1.66
CA GLN A 279 7.18 -14.83 1.44
C GLN A 279 7.92 -14.99 2.76
N ILE A 280 8.69 -16.08 2.92
CA ILE A 280 9.56 -16.29 4.08
C ILE A 280 11.00 -15.92 3.70
N VAL A 281 11.59 -14.97 4.42
CA VAL A 281 12.90 -14.38 4.07
C VAL A 281 13.73 -14.05 5.30
N ASN A 282 15.05 -13.95 5.13
CA ASN A 282 15.91 -13.31 6.13
C ASN A 282 15.82 -11.77 6.02
N ALA A 283 16.52 -11.07 6.91
CA ALA A 283 16.45 -9.60 6.97
C ALA A 283 16.92 -8.91 5.67
N ALA A 284 17.98 -9.41 5.03
CA ALA A 284 18.45 -8.88 3.74
C ALA A 284 17.40 -9.10 2.62
N GLY A 285 16.78 -10.28 2.58
CA GLY A 285 15.70 -10.61 1.68
C GLY A 285 14.47 -9.71 1.87
N LEU A 286 14.10 -9.43 3.13
CA LEU A 286 13.02 -8.49 3.46
C LEU A 286 13.33 -7.09 2.93
N VAL A 287 14.52 -6.54 3.23
CA VAL A 287 14.91 -5.18 2.79
C VAL A 287 14.84 -5.06 1.28
N ARG A 288 15.40 -6.04 0.55
CA ARG A 288 15.38 -6.06 -0.92
C ARG A 288 13.96 -6.16 -1.45
N GLY A 289 13.19 -7.14 -0.96
CA GLY A 289 11.82 -7.38 -1.42
C GLY A 289 10.89 -6.20 -1.15
N LEU A 290 11.01 -5.55 0.01
CA LEU A 290 10.23 -4.36 0.33
C LEU A 290 10.60 -3.17 -0.55
N LYS A 291 11.90 -2.93 -0.81
CA LYS A 291 12.31 -1.85 -1.71
C LYS A 291 11.79 -2.08 -3.12
N GLU A 292 11.98 -3.28 -3.67
CA GLU A 292 11.47 -3.65 -4.99
C GLU A 292 9.96 -3.50 -5.09
N PHE A 293 9.23 -4.02 -4.08
CA PHE A 293 7.79 -3.92 -4.02
C PHE A 293 7.36 -2.45 -3.90
N LEU A 294 7.68 -1.76 -2.81
CA LEU A 294 7.20 -0.41 -2.52
C LEU A 294 7.64 0.65 -3.54
N ALA A 295 8.78 0.46 -4.20
CA ALA A 295 9.28 1.39 -5.22
C ALA A 295 8.68 1.18 -6.61
N SER A 296 7.97 0.07 -6.83
CA SER A 296 7.37 -0.24 -8.13
C SER A 296 5.96 0.36 -8.26
N GLY A 297 5.52 0.51 -9.50
CA GLY A 297 4.20 1.08 -9.82
C GLY A 297 4.23 2.56 -10.19
N PRO A 298 3.05 3.14 -10.51
CA PRO A 298 2.93 4.49 -11.06
C PRO A 298 3.26 5.65 -10.12
N ALA A 299 3.11 5.49 -8.80
CA ALA A 299 3.23 6.61 -7.85
C ALA A 299 3.83 6.17 -6.50
N PRO A 300 5.07 5.64 -6.50
CA PRO A 300 5.70 5.08 -5.31
C PRO A 300 6.03 6.11 -4.22
N ASN A 301 6.14 7.40 -4.55
CA ASN A 301 6.33 8.51 -3.62
C ASN A 301 5.02 9.11 -3.08
N THR A 302 3.88 8.45 -3.26
CA THR A 302 2.59 8.95 -2.77
C THR A 302 2.28 8.49 -1.35
N VAL A 303 1.76 9.38 -0.52
CA VAL A 303 1.13 9.08 0.77
C VAL A 303 -0.38 9.18 0.58
N ASN A 304 -1.06 8.03 0.52
CA ASN A 304 -2.52 7.97 0.47
C ASN A 304 -3.09 8.25 1.87
N VAL A 305 -3.51 9.50 2.10
CA VAL A 305 -3.96 9.99 3.41
C VAL A 305 -5.24 9.28 3.89
N PRO A 306 -6.26 9.04 3.05
CA PRO A 306 -7.44 8.27 3.46
C PRO A 306 -7.14 6.84 3.90
N VAL A 307 -6.29 6.11 3.16
CA VAL A 307 -5.86 4.75 3.52
C VAL A 307 -5.08 4.78 4.83
N LEU A 308 -4.13 5.70 4.96
CA LEU A 308 -3.36 5.87 6.20
C LEU A 308 -4.29 6.15 7.39
N ALA A 309 -5.24 7.08 7.26
CA ALA A 309 -6.20 7.39 8.32
C ALA A 309 -7.06 6.19 8.72
N ARG A 310 -7.47 5.34 7.76
CA ARG A 310 -8.20 4.09 8.03
C ARG A 310 -7.34 3.06 8.77
N LEU A 311 -6.08 2.88 8.35
CA LEU A 311 -5.14 1.98 9.04
C LEU A 311 -4.88 2.45 10.47
N LEU A 312 -4.66 3.76 10.68
CA LEU A 312 -4.41 4.33 12.01
C LEU A 312 -5.63 4.20 12.94
N ARG A 313 -6.86 4.29 12.41
CA ARG A 313 -8.08 4.01 13.19
C ARG A 313 -8.17 2.56 13.63
N GLY A 314 -7.71 1.61 12.79
CA GLY A 314 -7.66 0.18 13.11
C GLY A 314 -6.58 -0.23 14.13
N MET A 315 -5.80 0.72 14.66
CA MET A 315 -4.87 0.44 15.76
C MET A 315 -5.56 0.31 17.12
N HIS A 316 -6.76 0.90 17.27
CA HIS A 316 -7.51 1.00 18.53
C HIS A 316 -8.61 -0.06 18.61
#